data_AF-A0A351TRN0-F1
#
_entry.id   AF-A0A351TRN0-F1
#
_cell.length_a   1.000
_cell.length_b   1.000
_cell.length_c   1.000
_cell.angle_alpha   90.00
_cell.angle_beta   90.00
_cell.angle_gamma   90.00
#
_symmetry.space_group_name_H-M   'P 1'
#
loop_
_entity.id
_entity.type
_entity.pdbx_description
1 polymer ?
#
loop_
_entity_poly.entity_id
_entity_poly.type
_entity_poly.pdbx_seq_one_letter_code
_entity_poly.pdbx_strand_id
1 'polypeptide(L)'
;MKKLDITWDGTFDSTGYLFSFAKALSCAVRNSPYSDLAEDIVASSGFAFRMWIAADLCPSETSIWDFGRQPEWIQNGGLTVTHMNCCWQPENVLNDARNDALPKIKESIDRGIPVVAWDIGVLEWGLITGYDDETERFATLCINGATDEMDYSRLGNREMPMLNVVIITGRTDKAQADIIADTKALARTHLGGEEPCENAQGLRAYKCMIEILDREDPELAASWNMEYALGTFGALKWYAWKFFEKYGKAGLAGLYKTVYESWQKSFELKKTADMSSAKNREAVSELLKKAYECEEAALQML
;
A
#
# COMPACT_ATOMS: atom_id res chain seq x y z
N MET A 1 10.76 9.39 27.44
CA MET A 1 10.03 9.25 26.16
C MET A 1 10.34 10.37 25.15
N LYS A 2 10.83 10.02 23.95
CA LYS A 2 10.80 10.89 22.76
C LYS A 2 9.68 10.42 21.84
N LYS A 3 8.78 11.32 21.43
CA LYS A 3 7.60 11.00 20.61
C LYS A 3 7.33 12.11 19.60
N LEU A 4 7.07 11.71 18.36
CA LEU A 4 6.63 12.58 17.27
C LEU A 4 5.10 12.72 17.32
N ASP A 5 4.59 13.92 17.07
CA ASP A 5 3.16 14.18 16.97
C ASP A 5 2.70 13.92 15.53
N ILE A 6 2.27 12.69 15.26
CA ILE A 6 1.94 12.20 13.92
C ILE A 6 0.59 11.52 13.93
N THR A 7 -0.28 11.92 13.01
CA THR A 7 -1.56 11.28 12.71
C THR A 7 -1.62 10.89 11.24
N TRP A 8 -2.67 10.16 10.85
CA TRP A 8 -2.95 9.88 9.44
C TRP A 8 -3.46 11.09 8.67
N ASP A 9 -3.74 12.23 9.33
CA ASP A 9 -4.28 13.42 8.69
C ASP A 9 -3.33 13.93 7.60
N GLY A 10 -3.89 14.16 6.42
CA GLY A 10 -3.14 14.52 5.22
C GLY A 10 -2.62 13.33 4.41
N THR A 11 -2.85 12.07 4.81
CA THR A 11 -2.74 10.91 3.91
C THR A 11 -4.12 10.66 3.31
N PHE A 12 -4.27 10.85 2.00
CA PHE A 12 -5.57 10.65 1.35
C PHE A 12 -5.94 9.17 1.31
N ASP A 13 -7.12 8.83 1.82
CA ASP A 13 -7.66 7.47 1.85
C ASP A 13 -9.18 7.55 1.66
N SER A 14 -9.65 7.37 0.42
CA SER A 14 -11.07 7.59 0.08
C SER A 14 -12.00 6.46 0.48
N THR A 15 -11.45 5.31 0.89
CA THR A 15 -12.22 4.11 1.21
C THR A 15 -12.09 3.71 2.68
N GLY A 16 -11.05 4.22 3.36
CA GLY A 16 -10.65 3.77 4.69
C GLY A 16 -9.83 2.47 4.67
N TYR A 17 -9.55 1.94 3.48
CA TYR A 17 -8.88 0.66 3.25
C TYR A 17 -7.58 0.81 2.46
N LEU A 18 -7.03 2.03 2.29
CA LEU A 18 -5.78 2.21 1.55
C LEU A 18 -4.70 1.23 2.03
N PHE A 19 -4.09 0.53 1.08
CA PHE A 19 -3.04 -0.46 1.29
C PHE A 19 -2.05 0.01 2.37
N SER A 20 -1.98 -0.72 3.48
CA SER A 20 -1.46 -0.17 4.74
C SER A 20 0.02 0.22 4.64
N PHE A 21 0.82 -0.52 3.86
CA PHE A 21 2.21 -0.13 3.57
C PHE A 21 2.29 1.22 2.82
N ALA A 22 1.48 1.41 1.78
CA ALA A 22 1.45 2.64 1.01
C ALA A 22 1.01 3.83 1.86
N LYS A 23 0.00 3.62 2.72
CA LYS A 23 -0.48 4.61 3.69
C LYS A 23 0.61 5.00 4.70
N ALA A 24 1.28 4.00 5.29
CA ALA A 24 2.39 4.20 6.22
C ALA A 24 3.57 4.92 5.56
N LEU A 25 3.98 4.50 4.37
CA LEU A 25 5.07 5.10 3.61
C LEU A 25 4.77 6.56 3.23
N SER A 26 3.60 6.83 2.66
CA SER A 26 3.17 8.19 2.32
C SER A 26 3.15 9.11 3.56
N CYS A 27 2.63 8.63 4.68
CA CYS A 27 2.61 9.35 5.95
C CYS A 27 4.03 9.62 6.47
N ALA A 28 4.93 8.64 6.41
CA ALA A 28 6.30 8.80 6.85
C ALA A 28 7.06 9.82 5.98
N VAL A 29 6.85 9.80 4.66
CA VAL A 29 7.43 10.78 3.74
C VAL A 29 6.87 12.19 4.01
N ARG A 30 5.55 12.32 4.25
CA ARG A 30 4.93 13.60 4.61
C ARG A 30 5.55 14.20 5.87
N ASN A 31 5.84 13.38 6.87
CA ASN A 31 6.44 13.79 8.14
C ASN A 31 7.98 13.73 8.10
N SER A 32 8.57 14.03 6.95
CA SER A 32 10.02 14.09 6.76
C SER A 32 10.40 15.36 5.97
N PRO A 33 11.71 15.68 5.82
CA PRO A 33 12.16 16.74 4.94
C PRO A 33 11.79 16.57 3.44
N TYR A 34 11.22 15.43 3.06
CA TYR A 34 10.89 15.06 1.68
C TYR A 34 9.37 15.05 1.41
N SER A 35 8.61 15.85 2.15
CA SER A 35 7.14 15.86 2.15
C SER A 35 6.51 16.18 0.79
N ASP A 36 7.24 16.84 -0.12
CA ASP A 36 6.85 17.09 -1.51
C ASP A 36 6.66 15.81 -2.35
N LEU A 37 7.21 14.68 -1.88
CA LEU A 37 7.08 13.35 -2.51
C LEU A 37 6.02 12.46 -1.84
N ALA A 38 5.31 12.93 -0.81
CA ALA A 38 4.44 12.08 0.01
C ALA A 38 3.29 11.42 -0.76
N GLU A 39 2.69 12.10 -1.72
CA GLU A 39 1.68 11.52 -2.61
C GLU A 39 2.34 10.71 -3.73
N ASP A 40 3.43 11.26 -4.30
CA ASP A 40 4.09 10.65 -5.45
C ASP A 40 4.67 9.29 -5.13
N ILE A 41 5.19 9.10 -3.91
CA ILE A 41 5.89 7.88 -3.53
C ILE A 41 5.01 6.65 -3.67
N VAL A 42 3.68 6.77 -3.49
CA VAL A 42 2.73 5.67 -3.66
C VAL A 42 2.69 5.21 -5.13
N ALA A 43 2.72 6.15 -6.07
CA ALA A 43 2.75 5.84 -7.49
C ALA A 43 4.15 5.44 -7.97
N SER A 44 5.19 6.19 -7.59
CA SER A 44 6.55 5.97 -8.09
C SER A 44 7.25 4.75 -7.49
N SER A 45 6.73 4.19 -6.40
CA SER A 45 7.11 2.86 -5.90
C SER A 45 6.29 1.72 -6.52
N GLY A 46 5.38 2.02 -7.44
CA GLY A 46 4.59 1.05 -8.17
C GLY A 46 3.28 0.64 -7.50
N PHE A 47 3.11 0.86 -6.19
CA PHE A 47 1.93 0.40 -5.44
C PHE A 47 0.61 0.91 -6.01
N ALA A 48 0.56 2.12 -6.56
CA ALA A 48 -0.66 2.66 -7.19
C ALA A 48 -1.19 1.80 -8.38
N PHE A 49 -0.32 1.00 -9.00
CA PHE A 49 -0.62 0.19 -10.17
C PHE A 49 -0.77 -1.31 -9.87
N ARG A 50 -0.41 -1.71 -8.65
CA ARG A 50 -0.46 -3.10 -8.22
C ARG A 50 -1.88 -3.54 -7.97
N MET A 51 -2.18 -4.75 -8.40
CA MET A 51 -3.44 -5.40 -8.13
C MET A 51 -3.32 -6.90 -8.35
N TRP A 52 -3.85 -7.67 -7.42
CA TRP A 52 -4.01 -9.10 -7.54
C TRP A 52 -5.23 -9.54 -6.74
N ILE A 53 -5.89 -10.61 -7.20
CA ILE A 53 -7.12 -11.10 -6.62
C ILE A 53 -7.07 -12.64 -6.55
N ALA A 54 -7.24 -13.15 -5.35
CA ALA A 54 -7.38 -14.54 -5.01
C ALA A 54 -8.81 -14.99 -5.35
N ALA A 55 -8.94 -16.23 -5.81
CA ALA A 55 -10.22 -16.77 -6.26
C ALA A 55 -11.28 -16.84 -5.15
N ASP A 56 -10.86 -16.81 -3.88
CA ASP A 56 -11.66 -16.81 -2.66
C ASP A 56 -11.68 -15.43 -1.94
N LEU A 57 -11.05 -14.41 -2.52
CA LEU A 57 -10.88 -13.08 -1.94
C LEU A 57 -10.22 -13.11 -0.55
N CYS A 58 -9.28 -14.02 -0.30
CA CYS A 58 -8.59 -14.05 0.99
C CYS A 58 -7.90 -12.70 1.30
N PRO A 59 -8.25 -11.97 2.38
CA PRO A 59 -7.73 -10.62 2.62
C PRO A 59 -6.21 -10.55 2.81
N SER A 60 -5.61 -11.64 3.30
CA SER A 60 -4.16 -11.75 3.46
C SER A 60 -3.40 -11.71 2.14
N GLU A 61 -4.09 -11.83 1.01
CA GLU A 61 -3.48 -11.69 -0.31
C GLU A 61 -2.71 -10.38 -0.45
N THR A 62 -3.19 -9.30 0.16
CA THR A 62 -2.57 -7.98 0.11
C THR A 62 -1.16 -7.97 0.72
N SER A 63 -0.77 -9.02 1.44
CA SER A 63 0.57 -9.22 1.98
C SER A 63 1.45 -10.18 1.14
N ILE A 64 0.99 -10.63 -0.04
CA ILE A 64 1.73 -11.56 -0.90
C ILE A 64 2.55 -10.79 -1.95
N TRP A 65 3.74 -10.37 -1.57
CA TRP A 65 4.70 -9.72 -2.46
C TRP A 65 6.14 -9.84 -1.90
N ASP A 66 7.14 -9.55 -2.73
CA ASP A 66 8.55 -9.65 -2.32
C ASP A 66 8.97 -8.45 -1.46
N PHE A 67 8.90 -8.62 -0.13
CA PHE A 67 9.36 -7.61 0.83
C PHE A 67 10.81 -7.17 0.60
N GLY A 68 11.68 -8.04 0.08
CA GLY A 68 13.09 -7.73 -0.18
C GLY A 68 13.28 -6.60 -1.21
N ARG A 69 12.28 -6.32 -2.03
CA ARG A 69 12.34 -5.30 -3.10
C ARG A 69 11.84 -3.92 -2.68
N GLN A 70 11.38 -3.73 -1.44
CA GLN A 70 10.97 -2.41 -0.93
C GLN A 70 12.02 -1.31 -1.18
N PRO A 71 13.33 -1.55 -0.96
CA PRO A 71 14.34 -0.52 -1.23
C PRO A 71 14.37 -0.08 -2.69
N GLU A 72 14.36 -1.03 -3.62
CA GLU A 72 14.37 -0.77 -5.06
C GLU A 72 13.17 0.09 -5.48
N TRP A 73 11.98 -0.29 -5.00
CA TRP A 73 10.75 0.43 -5.34
C TRP A 73 10.69 1.82 -4.73
N ILE A 74 11.13 2.00 -3.49
CA ILE A 74 11.16 3.34 -2.87
C ILE A 74 12.21 4.23 -3.53
N GLN A 75 13.37 3.65 -3.89
CA GLN A 75 14.41 4.35 -4.65
C GLN A 75 13.94 4.79 -6.05
N ASN A 76 13.01 4.05 -6.67
CA ASN A 76 12.39 4.49 -7.91
C ASN A 76 11.68 5.85 -7.77
N GLY A 77 11.10 6.12 -6.60
CA GLY A 77 10.50 7.40 -6.22
C GLY A 77 11.47 8.49 -5.75
N GLY A 78 12.78 8.27 -5.86
CA GLY A 78 13.78 9.27 -5.54
C GLY A 78 14.15 9.34 -4.06
N LEU A 79 13.84 8.32 -3.26
CA LEU A 79 14.16 8.27 -1.83
C LEU A 79 15.17 7.17 -1.52
N THR A 80 16.12 7.44 -0.62
CA THR A 80 16.96 6.39 -0.04
C THR A 80 16.31 5.88 1.25
N VAL A 81 16.45 4.59 1.50
CA VAL A 81 15.96 3.95 2.71
C VAL A 81 17.01 3.02 3.30
N THR A 82 16.95 2.87 4.62
CA THR A 82 17.47 1.68 5.30
C THR A 82 16.31 0.71 5.46
N HIS A 83 16.54 -0.54 5.08
CA HIS A 83 15.53 -1.60 5.16
C HIS A 83 16.10 -2.78 5.91
N MET A 84 15.31 -3.29 6.84
CA MET A 84 15.61 -4.50 7.59
C MET A 84 14.48 -5.48 7.35
N ASN A 85 14.82 -6.63 6.81
CA ASN A 85 13.89 -7.69 6.47
C ASN A 85 14.43 -9.02 7.00
N CYS A 86 13.80 -9.53 8.05
CA CYS A 86 14.10 -10.80 8.69
C CYS A 86 12.77 -11.49 8.97
N CYS A 87 12.24 -12.15 7.95
CA CYS A 87 10.95 -12.83 8.00
C CYS A 87 11.15 -14.35 8.12
N TRP A 88 10.31 -14.97 8.95
CA TRP A 88 10.22 -16.42 9.12
C TRP A 88 11.52 -17.07 9.63
N GLN A 89 12.34 -16.31 10.36
CA GLN A 89 13.60 -16.78 10.91
C GLN A 89 13.44 -17.26 12.36
N PRO A 90 14.33 -18.13 12.85
CA PRO A 90 14.40 -18.50 14.27
C PRO A 90 14.63 -17.28 15.18
N GLU A 91 14.15 -17.34 16.42
CA GLU A 91 14.16 -16.19 17.35
C GLU A 91 15.56 -15.62 17.58
N ASN A 92 16.63 -16.43 17.60
CA ASN A 92 17.98 -15.90 17.76
C ASN A 92 18.39 -14.97 16.61
N VAL A 93 18.07 -15.34 15.36
CA VAL A 93 18.35 -14.51 14.17
C VAL A 93 17.46 -13.27 14.15
N LEU A 94 16.20 -13.42 14.55
CA LEU A 94 15.24 -12.32 14.64
C LEU A 94 15.64 -11.30 15.71
N ASN A 95 16.15 -11.78 16.85
CA ASN A 95 16.65 -10.95 17.93
C ASN A 95 17.90 -10.17 17.54
N ASP A 96 18.83 -10.79 16.80
CA ASP A 96 20.00 -10.08 16.26
C ASP A 96 19.55 -8.96 15.29
N ALA A 97 18.63 -9.26 14.37
CA ALA A 97 18.07 -8.26 13.46
C ALA A 97 17.33 -7.12 14.18
N ARG A 98 16.63 -7.43 15.28
CA ARG A 98 15.94 -6.45 16.14
C ARG A 98 16.95 -5.54 16.85
N ASN A 99 18.02 -6.11 17.40
CA ASN A 99 19.10 -5.35 18.04
C ASN A 99 19.80 -4.43 17.04
N ASP A 100 19.97 -4.87 15.80
CA ASP A 100 20.50 -4.05 14.71
C ASP A 100 19.53 -2.95 14.27
N ALA A 101 18.21 -3.19 14.33
CA ALA A 101 17.18 -2.23 13.95
C ALA A 101 16.97 -1.12 14.98
N LEU A 102 17.00 -1.45 16.27
CA LEU A 102 16.71 -0.54 17.37
C LEU A 102 17.49 0.80 17.31
N PRO A 103 18.84 0.82 17.19
CA PRO A 103 19.57 2.10 17.13
C PRO A 103 19.21 2.93 15.89
N LYS A 104 18.91 2.29 14.76
CA LYS A 104 18.54 2.97 13.50
C LYS A 104 17.15 3.59 13.59
N ILE A 105 16.22 2.90 14.25
CA ILE A 105 14.87 3.42 14.53
C ILE A 105 14.99 4.68 15.40
N LYS A 106 15.76 4.61 16.49
CA LYS A 106 15.99 5.74 17.39
C LYS A 106 16.60 6.94 16.65
N GLU A 107 17.62 6.70 15.83
CA GLU A 107 18.24 7.74 15.00
C GLU A 107 17.23 8.39 14.04
N SER A 108 16.31 7.63 13.44
CA SER A 108 15.26 8.18 12.59
C SER A 108 14.30 9.08 13.37
N ILE A 109 13.82 8.60 14.52
CA ILE A 109 12.98 9.39 15.42
C ILE A 109 13.73 10.64 15.90
N ASP A 110 15.05 10.54 16.09
CA ASP A 110 15.87 11.67 16.49
C ASP A 110 15.91 12.79 15.46
N ARG A 111 15.88 12.43 14.18
CA ARG A 111 15.76 13.34 13.03
C ARG A 111 14.32 13.80 12.77
N GLY A 112 13.36 13.37 13.58
CA GLY A 112 11.95 13.75 13.43
C GLY A 112 11.18 12.94 12.39
N ILE A 113 11.70 11.79 11.94
CA ILE A 113 11.10 10.98 10.86
C ILE A 113 10.56 9.67 11.46
N PRO A 114 9.25 9.37 11.33
CA PRO A 114 8.69 8.11 11.80
C PRO A 114 9.21 6.94 10.95
N VAL A 115 9.10 5.73 11.51
CA VAL A 115 9.58 4.51 10.85
C VAL A 115 8.39 3.64 10.46
N VAL A 116 8.38 3.14 9.22
CA VAL A 116 7.37 2.19 8.75
C VAL A 116 7.77 0.79 9.22
N ALA A 117 6.83 0.07 9.83
CA ALA A 117 7.06 -1.30 10.29
C ALA A 117 5.82 -2.18 10.12
N TRP A 118 6.03 -3.48 10.00
CA TRP A 118 4.97 -4.50 9.98
C TRP A 118 4.52 -4.88 11.40
N ASP A 119 3.27 -5.35 11.51
CA ASP A 119 2.63 -5.83 12.74
C ASP A 119 2.52 -4.71 13.81
N ILE A 120 1.99 -3.56 13.40
CA ILE A 120 1.82 -2.38 14.26
C ILE A 120 0.36 -2.24 14.67
N GLY A 121 0.03 -2.80 15.84
CA GLY A 121 -1.30 -2.76 16.45
C GLY A 121 -2.23 -3.86 15.95
N VAL A 122 -2.19 -4.14 14.64
CA VAL A 122 -2.83 -5.28 13.97
C VAL A 122 -1.83 -5.89 12.98
N LEU A 123 -2.18 -7.01 12.34
CA LEU A 123 -1.41 -7.69 11.28
C LEU A 123 -1.35 -6.87 9.97
N GLU A 124 -0.93 -5.61 10.08
CA GLU A 124 -0.82 -4.62 9.00
C GLU A 124 0.42 -3.73 9.22
N TRP A 125 0.80 -2.98 8.19
CA TRP A 125 1.82 -1.95 8.32
C TRP A 125 1.31 -0.73 9.10
N GLY A 126 2.18 -0.15 9.92
CA GLY A 126 1.94 1.10 10.64
C GLY A 126 3.23 1.86 10.88
N LEU A 127 3.22 2.77 11.86
CA LEU A 127 4.37 3.60 12.19
C LEU A 127 4.87 3.36 13.61
N ILE A 128 6.19 3.36 13.76
CA ILE A 128 6.86 3.68 15.03
C ILE A 128 7.11 5.19 15.03
N THR A 129 6.59 5.88 16.03
CA THR A 129 6.57 7.35 16.14
C THR A 129 7.35 7.86 17.35
N GLY A 130 7.91 6.98 18.18
CA GLY A 130 8.67 7.36 19.35
C GLY A 130 9.35 6.20 20.02
N TYR A 131 10.17 6.49 21.02
CA TYR A 131 10.84 5.49 21.84
C TYR A 131 11.05 5.98 23.28
N ASP A 132 11.13 5.04 24.20
CA ASP A 132 11.46 5.27 25.61
C ASP A 132 12.43 4.20 26.10
N ASP A 133 13.64 4.62 26.48
CA ASP A 133 14.70 3.75 26.97
C ASP A 133 14.59 3.41 28.45
N GLU A 134 13.79 4.17 29.23
CA GLU A 134 13.53 3.82 30.62
C GLU A 134 12.59 2.62 30.73
N THR A 135 11.62 2.52 29.81
CA THR A 135 10.62 1.45 29.78
C THR A 135 10.82 0.45 28.64
N GLU A 136 11.85 0.62 27.80
CA GLU A 136 12.14 -0.18 26.61
C GLU A 136 10.94 -0.35 25.65
N ARG A 137 10.28 0.76 25.33
CA ARG A 137 9.05 0.78 24.51
C ARG A 137 9.12 1.73 23.33
N PHE A 138 8.50 1.33 22.24
CA PHE A 138 8.16 2.19 21.12
C PHE A 138 6.79 2.83 21.33
N ALA A 139 6.64 4.09 20.94
CA ALA A 139 5.33 4.66 20.64
C ALA A 139 4.97 4.31 19.20
N THR A 140 3.72 3.94 18.96
CA THR A 140 3.25 3.42 17.67
C THR A 140 1.96 4.09 17.21
N LEU A 141 1.74 4.09 15.89
CA LEU A 141 0.50 4.49 15.24
C LEU A 141 0.03 3.35 14.32
N CYS A 142 -1.06 2.70 14.72
CA CYS A 142 -1.72 1.64 13.97
C CYS A 142 -2.50 2.22 12.78
N ILE A 143 -2.72 1.41 11.74
CA ILE A 143 -3.37 1.83 10.48
C ILE A 143 -4.80 2.38 10.67
N ASN A 144 -5.48 1.98 11.74
CA ASN A 144 -6.81 2.46 12.12
C ASN A 144 -6.80 3.81 12.89
N GLY A 145 -5.61 4.39 13.13
CA GLY A 145 -5.42 5.64 13.85
C GLY A 145 -5.22 5.49 15.36
N ALA A 146 -5.29 4.28 15.91
CA ALA A 146 -4.99 4.05 17.31
C ALA A 146 -3.49 4.30 17.59
N THR A 147 -3.22 5.10 18.63
CA THR A 147 -1.87 5.27 19.17
C THR A 147 -1.68 4.32 20.34
N ASP A 148 -0.58 3.59 20.37
CA ASP A 148 -0.28 2.62 21.42
C ASP A 148 1.23 2.50 21.68
N GLU A 149 1.62 1.68 22.65
CA GLU A 149 3.01 1.32 22.93
C GLU A 149 3.32 -0.13 22.56
N MET A 150 4.59 -0.41 22.23
CA MET A 150 5.08 -1.75 21.93
C MET A 150 6.46 -1.95 22.56
N ASP A 151 6.63 -3.00 23.38
CA ASP A 151 7.95 -3.34 23.93
C ASP A 151 8.96 -3.59 22.80
N TYR A 152 10.21 -3.15 22.97
CA TYR A 152 11.26 -3.32 21.96
C TYR A 152 11.41 -4.78 21.53
N SER A 153 11.32 -5.71 22.49
CA SER A 153 11.42 -7.16 22.29
C SER A 153 10.34 -7.74 21.38
N ARG A 154 9.22 -7.04 21.18
CA ARG A 154 8.11 -7.49 20.34
C ARG A 154 8.27 -7.10 18.87
N LEU A 155 9.18 -6.17 18.54
CA LEU A 155 9.42 -5.78 17.15
C LEU A 155 9.77 -6.99 16.29
N GLY A 156 8.96 -7.21 15.25
CA GLY A 156 9.10 -8.33 14.32
C GLY A 156 8.73 -9.71 14.87
N ASN A 157 8.22 -9.80 16.10
CA ASN A 157 7.74 -11.06 16.69
C ASN A 157 6.53 -10.86 17.60
N ARG A 158 5.45 -10.29 17.05
CA ARG A 158 4.20 -10.05 17.78
C ARG A 158 3.22 -11.20 17.60
N GLU A 159 2.58 -11.24 16.44
CA GLU A 159 1.67 -12.31 16.01
C GLU A 159 2.38 -13.26 15.04
N MET A 160 3.30 -12.72 14.22
CA MET A 160 4.12 -13.50 13.29
C MET A 160 5.60 -13.09 13.39
N PRO A 161 6.56 -14.02 13.21
CA PRO A 161 8.00 -13.73 13.23
C PRO A 161 8.42 -13.05 11.91
N MET A 162 7.99 -11.81 11.73
CA MET A 162 8.23 -10.99 10.54
C MET A 162 8.76 -9.61 10.92
N LEU A 163 10.08 -9.48 11.00
CA LEU A 163 10.70 -8.16 11.12
C LEU A 163 10.81 -7.53 9.73
N ASN A 164 9.99 -6.52 9.49
CA ASN A 164 10.07 -5.67 8.31
C ASN A 164 10.03 -4.21 8.74
N VAL A 165 11.13 -3.48 8.51
CA VAL A 165 11.29 -2.10 8.94
C VAL A 165 11.88 -1.27 7.81
N VAL A 166 11.23 -0.17 7.46
CA VAL A 166 11.65 0.78 6.42
C VAL A 166 11.86 2.16 7.04
N ILE A 167 13.08 2.68 6.92
CA ILE A 167 13.50 3.97 7.46
C ILE A 167 13.90 4.87 6.31
N ILE A 168 13.26 6.03 6.17
CA ILE A 168 13.65 7.03 5.16
C ILE A 168 14.96 7.69 5.59
N THR A 169 15.99 7.59 4.75
CA THR A 169 17.33 8.10 5.08
C THR A 169 17.72 9.35 4.31
N GLY A 170 17.10 9.58 3.15
CA GLY A 170 17.60 10.57 2.20
C GLY A 170 16.74 10.69 0.94
N ARG A 171 17.20 11.59 0.06
CA ARG A 171 16.74 11.74 -1.32
C ARG A 171 17.87 11.30 -2.25
N THR A 172 17.55 10.71 -3.38
CA THR A 172 18.53 10.41 -4.44
C THR A 172 18.70 11.60 -5.36
N ASP A 173 19.76 11.62 -6.17
CA ASP A 173 19.97 12.65 -7.20
C ASP A 173 19.17 12.38 -8.49
N LYS A 174 18.15 11.52 -8.43
CA LYS A 174 17.39 11.08 -9.60
C LYS A 174 16.56 12.24 -10.15
N ALA A 175 16.69 12.49 -11.45
CA ALA A 175 15.92 13.55 -12.08
C ALA A 175 14.43 13.19 -12.11
N GLN A 176 13.58 14.21 -12.01
CA GLN A 176 12.12 14.03 -12.06
C GLN A 176 11.66 13.32 -13.35
N ALA A 177 12.31 13.59 -14.47
CA ALA A 177 12.02 12.91 -15.74
C ALA A 177 12.26 11.40 -15.66
N ASP A 178 13.32 10.98 -14.96
CA ASP A 178 13.66 9.56 -14.77
C ASP A 178 12.70 8.89 -13.80
N ILE A 179 12.30 9.58 -12.72
CA ILE A 179 11.24 9.08 -11.81
C ILE A 179 9.95 8.82 -12.59
N ILE A 180 9.54 9.75 -13.47
CA ILE A 180 8.33 9.58 -14.30
C ILE A 180 8.49 8.41 -15.27
N ALA A 181 9.66 8.27 -15.91
CA ALA A 181 9.92 7.17 -16.84
C ALA A 181 9.86 5.81 -16.14
N ASP A 182 10.51 5.69 -14.99
CA ASP A 182 10.53 4.44 -14.22
C ASP A 182 9.17 4.13 -13.60
N THR A 183 8.42 5.14 -13.18
CA THR A 183 7.03 4.96 -12.72
C THR A 183 6.16 4.37 -13.82
N LYS A 184 6.34 4.81 -15.08
CA LYS A 184 5.62 4.23 -16.22
C LYS A 184 6.05 2.79 -16.50
N ALA A 185 7.34 2.49 -16.38
CA ALA A 185 7.85 1.13 -16.54
C ALA A 185 7.25 0.20 -15.47
N LEU A 186 7.23 0.63 -14.20
CA LEU A 186 6.58 -0.11 -13.11
C LEU A 186 5.08 -0.29 -13.37
N ALA A 187 4.38 0.75 -13.81
CA ALA A 187 2.97 0.65 -14.17
C ALA A 187 2.73 -0.41 -15.26
N ARG A 188 3.58 -0.44 -16.31
CA ARG A 188 3.51 -1.45 -17.38
C ARG A 188 3.71 -2.86 -16.82
N THR A 189 4.74 -3.07 -16.02
CA THR A 189 5.05 -4.35 -15.34
C THR A 189 3.88 -4.84 -14.48
N HIS A 190 3.32 -3.96 -13.63
CA HIS A 190 2.23 -4.33 -12.72
C HIS A 190 0.92 -4.61 -13.45
N LEU A 191 0.57 -3.83 -14.48
CA LEU A 191 -0.59 -4.11 -15.33
C LEU A 191 -0.44 -5.40 -16.12
N GLY A 192 0.81 -5.75 -16.50
CA GLY A 192 1.16 -7.01 -17.15
C GLY A 192 1.03 -8.26 -16.28
N GLY A 193 0.90 -8.10 -14.95
CA GLY A 193 0.79 -9.21 -14.01
C GLY A 193 2.13 -9.93 -13.79
N GLU A 194 3.17 -9.14 -13.49
CA GLU A 194 4.52 -9.64 -13.19
C GLU A 194 4.82 -9.64 -11.67
N GLU A 195 3.80 -9.72 -10.81
CA GLU A 195 4.01 -9.92 -9.37
C GLU A 195 4.42 -11.37 -9.09
N PRO A 196 5.25 -11.63 -8.06
CA PRO A 196 5.66 -12.98 -7.70
C PRO A 196 4.59 -13.70 -6.85
N CYS A 197 3.36 -13.87 -7.38
CA CYS A 197 2.29 -14.64 -6.72
C CYS A 197 1.46 -15.45 -7.72
N GLU A 198 0.63 -16.38 -7.24
CA GLU A 198 -0.19 -17.26 -8.11
C GLU A 198 -1.58 -16.69 -8.42
N ASN A 199 -1.97 -15.60 -7.75
CA ASN A 199 -3.28 -14.98 -7.89
C ASN A 199 -3.50 -14.38 -9.28
N ALA A 200 -4.73 -13.97 -9.60
CA ALA A 200 -5.00 -13.22 -10.83
C ALA A 200 -4.44 -11.80 -10.67
N GLN A 201 -3.42 -11.42 -11.44
CA GLN A 201 -2.69 -10.15 -11.27
C GLN A 201 -2.91 -9.17 -12.42
N GLY A 202 -2.63 -7.90 -12.16
CA GLY A 202 -2.69 -6.83 -13.16
C GLY A 202 -4.06 -6.80 -13.82
N LEU A 203 -4.10 -6.72 -15.15
CA LEU A 203 -5.37 -6.71 -15.89
C LEU A 203 -6.21 -7.99 -15.72
N ARG A 204 -5.60 -9.14 -15.35
CA ARG A 204 -6.36 -10.37 -15.08
C ARG A 204 -7.14 -10.31 -13.76
N ALA A 205 -6.75 -9.45 -12.82
CA ALA A 205 -7.46 -9.30 -11.55
C ALA A 205 -8.90 -8.79 -11.77
N TYR A 206 -9.13 -7.89 -12.73
CA TYR A 206 -10.49 -7.47 -13.11
C TYR A 206 -11.35 -8.64 -13.53
N LYS A 207 -10.82 -9.52 -14.38
CA LYS A 207 -11.55 -10.70 -14.87
C LYS A 207 -11.98 -11.59 -13.70
N CYS A 208 -11.07 -11.84 -12.75
CA CYS A 208 -11.37 -12.61 -11.56
C CYS A 208 -12.49 -11.97 -10.71
N MET A 209 -12.42 -10.66 -10.44
CA MET A 209 -13.48 -9.98 -9.67
C MET A 209 -14.82 -9.98 -10.38
N ILE A 210 -14.84 -9.72 -11.69
CA ILE A 210 -16.06 -9.74 -12.51
C ILE A 210 -16.66 -11.15 -12.51
N GLU A 211 -15.83 -12.19 -12.67
CA GLU A 211 -16.28 -13.58 -12.58
C GLU A 211 -16.91 -13.91 -11.22
N ILE A 212 -16.37 -13.37 -10.11
CA ILE A 212 -16.96 -13.54 -8.77
C ILE A 212 -18.31 -12.84 -8.67
N LEU A 213 -18.44 -11.63 -9.20
CA LEU A 213 -19.69 -10.85 -9.20
C LEU A 213 -20.78 -11.52 -10.06
N ASP A 214 -20.38 -12.15 -11.16
CA ASP A 214 -21.29 -12.79 -12.11
C ASP A 214 -21.74 -14.20 -11.67
N ARG A 215 -21.24 -14.74 -10.54
CA ARG A 215 -21.68 -16.04 -10.00
C ARG A 215 -23.17 -16.01 -9.60
N GLU A 216 -23.82 -17.15 -9.78
CA GLU A 216 -25.17 -17.37 -9.26
C GLU A 216 -25.20 -17.30 -7.73
N ASP A 217 -24.23 -17.96 -7.08
CA ASP A 217 -24.00 -17.87 -5.64
C ASP A 217 -23.35 -16.52 -5.29
N PRO A 218 -24.05 -15.64 -4.55
CA PRO A 218 -23.54 -14.31 -4.24
C PRO A 218 -22.63 -14.26 -3.01
N GLU A 219 -22.36 -15.37 -2.31
CA GLU A 219 -21.70 -15.36 -1.00
C GLU A 219 -20.41 -14.53 -0.99
N LEU A 220 -19.50 -14.78 -1.94
CA LEU A 220 -18.24 -14.03 -2.03
C LEU A 220 -18.46 -12.57 -2.41
N ALA A 221 -19.37 -12.27 -3.35
CA ALA A 221 -19.68 -10.89 -3.74
C ALA A 221 -20.30 -10.07 -2.58
N ALA A 222 -21.10 -10.73 -1.74
CA ALA A 222 -21.71 -10.12 -0.55
C ALA A 222 -20.79 -10.05 0.66
N SER A 223 -19.69 -10.80 0.64
CA SER A 223 -18.73 -10.85 1.74
C SER A 223 -18.05 -9.49 1.99
N TRP A 224 -17.52 -9.35 3.21
CA TRP A 224 -16.63 -8.24 3.54
C TRP A 224 -15.34 -8.26 2.72
N ASN A 225 -14.89 -9.44 2.27
CA ASN A 225 -13.66 -9.56 1.50
C ASN A 225 -13.73 -8.82 0.14
N MET A 226 -14.89 -8.84 -0.52
CA MET A 226 -15.12 -8.04 -1.73
C MET A 226 -15.02 -6.54 -1.44
N GLU A 227 -15.56 -6.10 -0.30
CA GLU A 227 -15.46 -4.71 0.14
C GLU A 227 -14.01 -4.31 0.42
N TYR A 228 -13.26 -5.17 1.10
CA TYR A 228 -11.84 -4.95 1.40
C TYR A 228 -10.99 -4.87 0.11
N ALA A 229 -11.21 -5.78 -0.85
CA ALA A 229 -10.49 -5.77 -2.13
C ALA A 229 -10.80 -4.49 -2.94
N LEU A 230 -12.09 -4.15 -3.10
CA LEU A 230 -12.53 -2.91 -3.76
C LEU A 230 -11.97 -1.66 -3.09
N GLY A 231 -12.00 -1.64 -1.76
CA GLY A 231 -11.50 -0.53 -0.95
C GLY A 231 -9.99 -0.33 -1.09
N THR A 232 -9.23 -1.42 -0.96
CA THR A 232 -7.76 -1.43 -0.96
C THR A 232 -7.20 -1.00 -2.31
N PHE A 233 -7.59 -1.67 -3.38
CA PHE A 233 -7.09 -1.35 -4.72
C PHE A 233 -7.73 -0.08 -5.28
N GLY A 234 -8.97 0.23 -4.91
CA GLY A 234 -9.65 1.45 -5.36
C GLY A 234 -9.00 2.73 -4.84
N ALA A 235 -8.61 2.77 -3.56
CA ALA A 235 -7.92 3.92 -2.99
C ALA A 235 -6.56 4.18 -3.66
N LEU A 236 -5.84 3.13 -4.06
CA LEU A 236 -4.57 3.23 -4.78
C LEU A 236 -4.71 3.92 -6.14
N LYS A 237 -5.84 3.76 -6.84
CA LYS A 237 -6.06 4.37 -8.17
C LYS A 237 -6.08 5.90 -8.13
N TRP A 238 -6.42 6.50 -6.99
CA TRP A 238 -6.33 7.95 -6.82
C TRP A 238 -4.88 8.43 -6.97
N TYR A 239 -3.92 7.72 -6.35
CA TYR A 239 -2.50 8.08 -6.43
C TYR A 239 -1.95 7.96 -7.85
N ALA A 240 -2.40 6.95 -8.62
CA ALA A 240 -2.06 6.83 -10.04
C ALA A 240 -2.57 8.03 -10.86
N TRP A 241 -3.84 8.42 -10.67
CA TRP A 241 -4.42 9.59 -11.33
C TRP A 241 -3.65 10.87 -10.96
N LYS A 242 -3.49 11.16 -9.67
CA LYS A 242 -2.86 12.38 -9.19
C LYS A 242 -1.41 12.50 -9.64
N PHE A 243 -0.67 11.40 -9.67
CA PHE A 243 0.69 11.39 -10.19
C PHE A 243 0.74 11.83 -11.65
N PHE A 244 -0.05 11.20 -12.54
CA PHE A 244 -0.05 11.57 -13.95
C PHE A 244 -0.61 12.96 -14.22
N GLU A 245 -1.57 13.43 -13.40
CA GLU A 245 -2.09 14.79 -13.45
C GLU A 245 -1.00 15.81 -13.08
N LYS A 246 -0.34 15.62 -11.94
CA LYS A 246 0.75 16.48 -11.45
C LYS A 246 1.87 16.63 -12.48
N TYR A 247 2.18 15.56 -13.21
CA TYR A 247 3.28 15.52 -14.18
C TYR A 247 2.85 15.75 -15.64
N GLY A 248 1.67 16.32 -15.86
CA GLY A 248 1.22 16.79 -17.17
C GLY A 248 1.01 15.68 -18.20
N LYS A 249 0.76 14.43 -17.76
CA LYS A 249 0.48 13.29 -18.64
C LYS A 249 -1.02 13.18 -18.89
N ALA A 250 -1.59 14.20 -19.53
CA ALA A 250 -3.03 14.42 -19.64
C ALA A 250 -3.84 13.19 -20.10
N GLY A 251 -3.35 12.45 -21.09
CA GLY A 251 -4.02 11.22 -21.56
C GLY A 251 -4.07 10.12 -20.49
N LEU A 252 -2.94 9.82 -19.84
CA LEU A 252 -2.89 8.87 -18.73
C LEU A 252 -3.72 9.35 -17.53
N ALA A 253 -3.65 10.64 -17.20
CA ALA A 253 -4.42 11.24 -16.11
C ALA A 253 -5.94 11.10 -16.33
N GLY A 254 -6.43 11.33 -17.56
CA GLY A 254 -7.84 11.17 -17.89
C GLY A 254 -8.33 9.72 -17.78
N LEU A 255 -7.51 8.76 -18.20
CA LEU A 255 -7.79 7.34 -18.04
C LEU A 255 -7.83 6.94 -16.57
N TYR A 256 -6.79 7.25 -15.80
CA TYR A 256 -6.73 6.90 -14.38
C TYR A 256 -7.75 7.62 -13.51
N LYS A 257 -8.20 8.82 -13.90
CA LYS A 257 -9.35 9.45 -13.26
C LYS A 257 -10.61 8.60 -13.42
N THR A 258 -10.86 8.11 -14.62
CA THR A 258 -12.00 7.22 -14.90
C THR A 258 -11.88 5.91 -14.13
N VAL A 259 -10.67 5.33 -14.08
CA VAL A 259 -10.37 4.13 -13.28
C VAL A 259 -10.72 4.38 -11.81
N TYR A 260 -10.17 5.44 -11.20
CA TYR A 260 -10.44 5.79 -9.82
C TYR A 260 -11.93 5.99 -9.54
N GLU A 261 -12.62 6.77 -10.36
CA GLU A 261 -14.06 7.03 -10.19
C GLU A 261 -14.89 5.75 -10.32
N SER A 262 -14.54 4.85 -11.23
CA SER A 262 -15.19 3.55 -11.35
C SER A 262 -14.98 2.69 -10.11
N TRP A 263 -13.74 2.57 -9.63
CA TRP A 263 -13.42 1.80 -8.42
C TRP A 263 -14.09 2.37 -7.17
N GLN A 264 -14.07 3.70 -6.99
CA GLN A 264 -14.74 4.34 -5.87
C GLN A 264 -16.25 4.06 -5.90
N LYS A 265 -16.89 4.18 -7.06
CA LYS A 265 -18.32 3.87 -7.20
C LYS A 265 -18.63 2.40 -6.94
N SER A 266 -17.77 1.48 -7.40
CA SER A 266 -17.90 0.05 -7.10
C SER A 266 -17.85 -0.23 -5.60
N PHE A 267 -16.89 0.38 -4.90
CA PHE A 267 -16.76 0.27 -3.45
C PHE A 267 -18.00 0.83 -2.72
N GLU A 268 -18.45 2.05 -3.07
CA GLU A 268 -19.64 2.66 -2.45
C GLU A 268 -20.90 1.81 -2.70
N LEU A 269 -21.07 1.26 -3.90
CA LEU A 269 -22.19 0.36 -4.20
C LEU A 269 -22.12 -0.93 -3.38
N LYS A 270 -20.95 -1.57 -3.26
CA LYS A 270 -20.80 -2.75 -2.39
C LYS A 270 -21.13 -2.44 -0.93
N LYS A 271 -20.77 -1.25 -0.44
CA LYS A 271 -21.02 -0.86 0.96
C LYS A 271 -22.50 -0.54 1.24
N THR A 272 -23.22 -0.01 0.25
CA THR A 272 -24.57 0.54 0.45
C THR A 272 -25.69 -0.33 -0.13
N ALA A 273 -25.39 -1.21 -1.08
CA ALA A 273 -26.37 -2.05 -1.74
C ALA A 273 -26.19 -3.54 -1.39
N ASP A 274 -27.29 -4.29 -1.43
CA ASP A 274 -27.27 -5.72 -1.20
C ASP A 274 -26.73 -6.47 -2.43
N MET A 275 -25.54 -7.07 -2.28
CA MET A 275 -24.89 -7.85 -3.34
C MET A 275 -25.52 -9.24 -3.53
N SER A 276 -26.50 -9.66 -2.72
CA SER A 276 -27.32 -10.83 -3.06
C SER A 276 -28.15 -10.61 -4.34
N SER A 277 -28.43 -9.34 -4.69
CA SER A 277 -29.11 -8.95 -5.91
C SER A 277 -28.20 -9.00 -7.13
N ALA A 278 -28.55 -9.81 -8.13
CA ALA A 278 -27.81 -9.92 -9.39
C ALA A 278 -27.70 -8.56 -10.11
N LYS A 279 -28.74 -7.73 -10.06
CA LYS A 279 -28.74 -6.38 -10.65
C LYS A 279 -27.67 -5.48 -10.03
N ASN A 280 -27.47 -5.57 -8.71
CA ASN A 280 -26.48 -4.75 -8.02
C ASN A 280 -25.06 -5.24 -8.33
N ARG A 281 -24.86 -6.57 -8.41
CA ARG A 281 -23.57 -7.15 -8.83
C ARG A 281 -23.23 -6.77 -10.27
N GLU A 282 -24.19 -6.84 -11.19
CA GLU A 282 -24.05 -6.40 -12.58
C GLU A 282 -23.60 -4.93 -12.66
N ALA A 283 -24.20 -4.04 -11.86
CA ALA A 283 -23.80 -2.64 -11.82
C ALA A 283 -22.33 -2.45 -11.38
N VAL A 284 -21.86 -3.24 -10.41
CA VAL A 284 -20.44 -3.23 -9.99
C VAL A 284 -19.55 -3.82 -11.10
N SER A 285 -19.95 -4.93 -11.73
CA SER A 285 -19.25 -5.54 -12.86
C SER A 285 -19.05 -4.54 -14.01
N GLU A 286 -20.07 -3.76 -14.38
CA GLU A 286 -19.97 -2.77 -15.45
C GLU A 286 -18.99 -1.64 -15.13
N LEU A 287 -18.94 -1.18 -13.87
CA LEU A 287 -17.94 -0.19 -13.44
C LEU A 287 -16.51 -0.74 -13.54
N LEU A 288 -16.32 -2.01 -13.17
CA LEU A 288 -15.02 -2.68 -13.26
C LEU A 288 -14.60 -2.97 -14.71
N LYS A 289 -15.54 -3.32 -15.60
CA LYS A 289 -15.26 -3.43 -17.05
C LYS A 289 -14.79 -2.10 -17.63
N LYS A 290 -15.45 -1.00 -17.26
CA LYS A 290 -15.03 0.34 -17.67
C LYS A 290 -13.62 0.69 -17.15
N ALA A 291 -13.31 0.35 -15.90
CA ALA A 291 -11.97 0.56 -15.34
C ALA A 291 -10.92 -0.30 -16.07
N TYR A 292 -11.23 -1.56 -16.36
CA TYR A 292 -10.39 -2.47 -17.14
C TYR A 292 -10.05 -1.88 -18.51
N GLU A 293 -11.05 -1.43 -19.28
CA GLU A 293 -10.84 -0.81 -20.61
C GLU A 293 -9.92 0.41 -20.52
N CYS A 294 -10.06 1.21 -19.46
CA CYS A 294 -9.21 2.39 -19.25
C CYS A 294 -7.76 2.01 -18.89
N GLU A 295 -7.53 1.01 -18.04
CA GLU A 295 -6.17 0.54 -17.73
C GLU A 295 -5.54 -0.22 -18.92
N GLU A 296 -6.33 -0.93 -19.73
CA GLU A 296 -5.88 -1.54 -20.98
C GLU A 296 -5.46 -0.48 -22.00
N ALA A 297 -6.23 0.61 -22.14
CA ALA A 297 -5.84 1.76 -22.96
C ALA A 297 -4.62 2.48 -22.39
N ALA A 298 -4.52 2.60 -21.06
CA ALA A 298 -3.37 3.23 -20.40
C ALA A 298 -2.10 2.42 -20.67
N LEU A 299 -2.18 1.09 -20.66
CA LEU A 299 -1.06 0.20 -20.98
C LEU A 299 -0.46 0.46 -22.37
N GLN A 300 -1.28 0.86 -23.35
CA GLN A 300 -0.79 1.23 -24.70
C GLN A 300 -0.05 2.59 -24.72
N MET A 301 -0.17 3.39 -23.67
CA MET A 301 0.41 4.74 -23.55
C MET A 301 1.62 4.81 -22.61
N LEU A 302 1.83 3.77 -21.80
CA LEU A 302 2.97 3.59 -20.89
C LEU A 302 4.17 3.13 -21.70
#